data_AF-A0A5P9H6I5-F1
#
_entry.id   AF-A0A5P9H6I5-F1
#
_cell.length_a   1.000
_cell.length_b   1.000
_cell.length_c   1.000
_cell.angle_alpha   90.00
_cell.angle_beta   90.00
_cell.angle_gamma   90.00
#
_symmetry.space_group_name_H-M   'P 1'
#
loop_
_entity.id
_entity.type
_entity.pdbx_description
1 polymer ?
#
loop_
_entity_poly.entity_id
_entity_poly.type
_entity_poly.pdbx_seq_one_letter_code
_entity_poly.pdbx_strand_id
1 'polypeptide(L)' 'MALAQRKREIVRLLLAGHSTRSAARKLDISDGSAKVHRQHIYQRLEVSSQSQLFRLFLDQVALVYRQHGG' A
#
# COMPACT_ATOMS: atom_id res chain seq x y z
N MET A 1 13.25 -11.29 -6.17
CA MET A 1 13.21 -10.59 -4.86
C MET A 1 13.05 -9.07 -4.95
N ALA A 2 13.48 -8.39 -6.03
CA ALA A 2 13.29 -6.93 -6.19
C ALA A 2 11.81 -6.47 -6.32
N LEU A 3 10.95 -7.27 -6.96
CA LEU A 3 9.53 -6.93 -7.15
C LEU A 3 8.74 -6.85 -5.83
N ALA A 4 9.10 -7.66 -4.84
CA ALA A 4 8.49 -7.62 -3.51
C ALA A 4 8.82 -6.32 -2.78
N GLN A 5 10.07 -5.84 -2.91
CA GLN A 5 10.50 -4.57 -2.33
C GLN A 5 9.73 -3.40 -2.93
N ARG A 6 9.59 -3.36 -4.26
CA ARG A 6 8.86 -2.28 -4.94
C ARG A 6 7.39 -2.22 -4.56
N LYS A 7 6.74 -3.38 -4.40
CA LYS A 7 5.35 -3.46 -3.91
C LYS A 7 5.23 -2.90 -2.48
N ARG A 8 6.18 -3.22 -1.59
CA ARG A 8 6.20 -2.68 -0.21
C ARG A 8 6.37 -1.16 -0.19
N GLU A 9 7.26 -0.62 -1.02
CA GLU A 9 7.48 0.82 -1.13
C GLU A 9 6.22 1.56 -1.62
N ILE A 10 5.54 1.00 -2.61
CA ILE A 10 4.26 1.54 -3.09
C ILE A 10 3.21 1.51 -1.98
N VAL A 11 3.05 0.40 -1.25
CA VAL A 11 2.10 0.33 -0.12
C VAL A 11 2.42 1.41 0.92
N ARG A 12 3.69 1.57 1.31
CA ARG A 12 4.11 2.60 2.26
C ARG A 12 3.73 4.01 1.80
N LEU A 13 3.96 4.33 0.53
CA LEU A 13 3.62 5.65 0.00
C LEU A 13 2.11 5.87 -0.08
N LEU A 14 1.32 4.86 -0.47
CA LEU A 14 -0.14 4.95 -0.49
C LEU A 14 -0.72 5.15 0.91
N LEU A 15 -0.19 4.44 1.91
CA LEU A 15 -0.56 4.62 3.33
C LEU A 15 -0.12 5.97 3.89
N ALA A 16 0.98 6.54 3.39
CA ALA A 16 1.39 7.90 3.71
C ALA A 16 0.57 9.00 3.00
N GLY A 17 -0.50 8.63 2.28
CA GLY A 17 -1.41 9.57 1.62
C GLY A 17 -0.99 9.99 0.20
N HIS A 18 0.05 9.38 -0.38
CA HIS A 18 0.40 9.68 -1.77
C HIS A 18 -0.64 9.14 -2.75
N SER A 19 -0.89 9.89 -3.82
CA SER A 19 -1.55 9.35 -5.00
C SER A 19 -0.62 8.38 -5.75
N THR A 20 -1.19 7.48 -6.56
CA THR A 20 -0.42 6.55 -7.41
C THR A 20 0.62 7.28 -8.26
N ARG A 21 0.27 8.44 -8.83
CA ARG A 21 1.17 9.28 -9.65
C ARG A 21 2.29 9.89 -8.81
N SER A 22 1.97 10.39 -7.61
CA SER A 22 3.01 10.91 -6.72
C SER A 22 3.95 9.82 -6.24
N ALA A 23 3.45 8.60 -6.00
CA ALA A 23 4.27 7.45 -5.63
C ALA A 23 5.18 7.03 -6.78
N ALA A 24 4.69 7.04 -8.02
CA ALA A 24 5.50 6.75 -9.21
C ALA A 24 6.71 7.68 -9.32
N ARG A 25 6.48 8.99 -9.16
CA ARG A 25 7.57 9.99 -9.15
C ARG A 25 8.57 9.79 -8.02
N LYS A 26 8.10 9.55 -6.80
CA LYS A 26 8.99 9.32 -5.64
C LYS A 26 9.87 8.07 -5.79
N LEU A 27 9.36 7.07 -6.50
CA LEU A 27 10.08 5.82 -6.74
C LEU A 27 10.90 5.85 -8.01
N ASP A 28 10.80 6.88 -8.85
CA ASP A 28 11.43 6.95 -10.17
C ASP A 28 11.00 5.77 -11.06
N ILE A 29 9.68 5.57 -11.21
CA ILE A 29 9.07 4.63 -12.16
C ILE A 29 7.96 5.30 -12.96
N SER A 30 7.58 4.66 -14.07
CA SER A 30 6.43 5.12 -14.86
C SER A 30 5.11 5.03 -14.09
N ASP A 31 4.18 5.93 -14.42
CA ASP A 31 2.80 5.89 -13.91
C ASP A 31 2.11 4.55 -14.25
N GLY A 32 2.43 3.95 -15.40
CA GLY A 32 1.92 2.64 -15.81
C GLY A 32 2.39 1.52 -14.89
N SER A 33 3.69 1.48 -14.58
CA SER A 33 4.27 0.52 -13.64
C SER A 33 3.66 0.66 -12.24
N ALA A 34 3.50 1.89 -11.75
CA ALA A 34 2.87 2.15 -10.45
C ALA A 34 1.39 1.68 -10.42
N LYS A 35 0.63 1.89 -11.50
CA LYS A 35 -0.75 1.39 -11.62
C LYS A 35 -0.82 -0.14 -11.58
N VAL A 36 0.05 -0.84 -12.31
CA VAL A 36 0.12 -2.32 -12.32
C VAL A 36 0.48 -2.84 -10.93
N HIS A 37 1.47 -2.25 -10.28
CA HIS A 37 1.81 -2.64 -8.92
C HIS A 37 0.65 -2.41 -7.95
N ARG A 38 -0.04 -1.27 -8.03
CA ARG A 38 -1.23 -0.98 -7.22
C ARG A 38 -2.33 -2.01 -7.45
N GLN A 39 -2.64 -2.35 -8.71
CA GLN A 39 -3.64 -3.37 -9.03
C GLN A 39 -3.29 -4.72 -8.41
N HIS A 40 -2.04 -5.17 -8.55
CA HIS A 40 -1.59 -6.41 -7.92
C HIS A 40 -1.65 -6.35 -6.38
N ILE A 41 -1.34 -5.20 -5.76
CA ILE A 41 -1.48 -5.01 -4.31
C ILE A 41 -2.94 -5.13 -3.91
N TYR A 42 -3.84 -4.47 -4.63
CA TYR A 42 -5.27 -4.44 -4.35
C TYR A 42 -5.89 -5.82 -4.49
N GLN A 43 -5.56 -6.54 -5.56
CA GLN A 43 -5.99 -7.93 -5.76
C GLN A 43 -5.49 -8.85 -4.64
N ARG A 44 -4.21 -8.76 -4.25
CA ARG A 44 -3.66 -9.63 -3.20
C ARG A 44 -4.20 -9.34 -1.80
N LEU A 45 -4.66 -8.11 -1.56
CA LEU A 45 -5.23 -7.69 -0.27
C LEU A 45 -6.75 -7.65 -0.29
N GLU A 46 -7.37 -8.05 -1.41
CA GLU A 46 -8.83 -8.07 -1.61
C GLU A 46 -9.50 -6.71 -1.33
N VAL A 47 -8.83 -5.62 -1.72
CA VAL A 47 -9.33 -4.24 -1.60
C VAL A 47 -9.56 -3.62 -2.97
N SER A 48 -10.56 -2.75 -3.08
CA SER A 48 -10.92 -2.07 -4.34
C SER A 48 -10.51 -0.59 -4.38
N SER A 49 -10.12 0.00 -3.23
CA SER A 49 -9.79 1.43 -3.13
C SER A 49 -8.66 1.72 -2.15
N GLN A 50 -8.08 2.92 -2.28
CA GLN A 50 -7.05 3.39 -1.34
C GLN A 50 -7.63 3.55 0.08
N SER A 51 -8.89 3.96 0.19
CA SER A 51 -9.60 4.07 1.47
C SER A 51 -9.78 2.69 2.13
N GLN A 52 -10.10 1.65 1.36
CA GLN A 52 -10.16 0.28 1.90
C GLN A 52 -8.79 -0.24 2.32
N LEU A 53 -7.73 0.03 1.54
CA LEU A 53 -6.36 -0.29 1.95
C LEU A 53 -6.00 0.40 3.28
N PHE A 54 -6.37 1.68 3.43
CA PHE A 54 -6.12 2.43 4.64
C PHE A 54 -6.91 1.87 5.83
N ARG A 55 -8.19 1.53 5.62
CA ARG A 55 -9.03 0.89 6.64
C ARG A 55 -8.45 -0.43 7.11
N LEU A 56 -8.07 -1.30 6.16
CA LEU A 56 -7.41 -2.58 6.45
C LEU A 56 -6.15 -2.37 7.31
N PHE A 57 -5.33 -1.39 6.97
CA PHE A 57 -4.14 -1.05 7.76
C PHE A 57 -4.48 -0.60 9.18
N LEU A 58 -5.45 0.30 9.35
CA LEU A 58 -5.87 0.77 10.68
C LEU A 58 -6.44 -0.36 11.54
N ASP A 59 -7.20 -1.29 10.94
CA ASP A 59 -7.72 -2.45 11.65
C ASP A 59 -6.61 -3.35 12.17
N GLN A 60 -5.58 -3.60 11.36
CA GLN A 60 -4.41 -4.37 11.79
C GLN A 60 -3.63 -3.66 12.90
N VAL A 61 -3.43 -2.35 12.78
CA VAL A 61 -2.78 -1.55 13.83
C VAL A 61 -3.57 -1.63 15.13
N ALA A 62 -4.90 -1.46 15.09
CA ALA A 62 -5.76 -1.58 16.26
C ALA A 62 -5.73 -2.99 16.89
N LEU A 63 -5.67 -4.05 16.07
CA LEU A 63 -5.52 -5.43 16.56
C LEU A 63 -4.20 -5.62 17.31
N VAL A 64 -3.09 -5.12 16.76
CA VAL A 64 -1.76 -5.23 17.41
C VAL A 64 -1.74 -4.50 18.74
N TYR A 65 -2.35 -3.31 18.83
CA TYR A 65 -2.46 -2.57 20.09
C TYR A 65 -3.25 -3.34 21.16
N ARG A 66 -4.34 -4.04 20.79
CA ARG A 66 -5.11 -4.86 21.74
C ARG A 66 -4.31 -6.05 22.28
N GLN A 67 -3.36 -6.58 21.52
CA GLN A 67 -2.56 -7.74 21.92
C GLN A 67 -1.40 -7.38 22.88
N HIS A 68 -1.03 -6.10 22.96
CA HIS A 68 0.07 -5.62 23.82
C HIS A 68 -0.41 -4.76 25.00
N GLY A 69 -1.72 -4.50 25.10
CA GLY A 69 -2.35 -3.90 26.28
C GLY A 69 -2.87 -4.98 27.21
N GLY A 70 -1.96 -5.59 27.97
CA GLY A 70 -2.22 -6.55 29.04
C GLY A 70 -1.14 -6.43 30.12
#